data_AF-A0AAV5TIT6-F1
#
_entry.id   AF-A0AAV5TIT6-F1
#
_cell.length_a   1.000
_cell.length_b   1.000
_cell.length_c   1.000
_cell.angle_alpha   90.00
_cell.angle_beta   90.00
_cell.angle_gamma   90.00
#
_symmetry.space_group_name_H-M   'P 1'
#
loop_
_entity.id
_entity.type
_entity.pdbx_description
1 polymer ?
#
loop_
_entity_poly.entity_id
_entity_poly.type
_entity_poly.pdbx_seq_one_letter_code
_entity_poly.pdbx_strand_id
1 'polypeptide(L)'
;IKSLETALLFALLFFAVVTILIASMLIYVICNRRFKMRNNSFFLVYAIGYVFNIVSMVALNVGKTLVAWDWLPDSFTQTETTARIVHFALFFSRSGELHSTVFTALNRMSAIMLPNRYDE
;
A
#
# COMPACT_ATOMS: atom_id res chain seq x y z
N ILE A 1 11.93 -19.89 -21.05
CA ILE A 1 10.76 -18.98 -21.03
C ILE A 1 9.88 -19.29 -19.82
N LYS A 2 9.23 -20.47 -19.71
CA LYS A 2 8.41 -20.84 -18.54
C LYS A 2 9.11 -20.74 -17.17
N SER A 3 10.40 -21.12 -17.09
CA SER A 3 11.20 -21.02 -15.85
C SER A 3 11.51 -19.58 -15.41
N LEU A 4 11.64 -18.64 -16.36
CA LEU A 4 11.89 -17.23 -16.06
C LEU A 4 10.62 -16.54 -15.52
N GLU A 5 9.48 -16.85 -16.14
CA GLU A 5 8.17 -16.33 -15.76
C GLU A 5 7.77 -16.77 -14.35
N THR A 6 7.94 -18.07 -14.02
CA THR A 6 7.67 -18.56 -12.66
C THR A 6 8.61 -17.97 -11.62
N ALA A 7 9.90 -17.79 -11.94
CA ALA A 7 10.84 -17.11 -11.05
C ALA A 7 10.45 -15.65 -10.78
N LEU A 8 9.98 -14.94 -11.80
CA LEU A 8 9.55 -13.54 -11.69
C LEU A 8 8.26 -13.42 -10.88
N LEU A 9 7.26 -14.29 -11.13
CA LEU A 9 6.03 -14.35 -10.33
C LEU A 9 6.32 -14.68 -8.86
N PHE A 10 7.27 -15.58 -8.60
CA PHE A 10 7.70 -15.91 -7.25
C PHE A 10 8.35 -14.71 -6.56
N ALA A 11 9.24 -14.00 -7.26
CA ALA A 11 9.89 -12.80 -6.73
C ALA A 11 8.86 -11.69 -6.44
N LEU A 12 7.87 -11.48 -7.31
CA LEU A 12 6.78 -10.53 -7.10
C LEU A 12 5.96 -10.87 -5.87
N LEU A 13 5.58 -12.13 -5.71
CA LEU A 13 4.78 -12.59 -4.57
C LEU A 13 5.59 -12.48 -3.26
N PHE A 14 6.85 -12.88 -3.28
CA PHE A 14 7.76 -12.73 -2.13
C PHE A 14 7.90 -11.25 -1.72
N PHE A 15 8.17 -10.37 -2.68
CA PHE A 15 8.32 -8.93 -2.41
C PHE A 15 7.03 -8.33 -1.84
N ALA A 16 5.88 -8.74 -2.36
CA ALA A 16 4.60 -8.26 -1.87
C ALA A 16 4.32 -8.74 -0.43
N VAL A 17 4.60 -10.01 -0.11
CA VAL A 17 4.46 -10.54 1.26
C VAL A 17 5.35 -9.77 2.23
N VAL A 18 6.62 -9.56 1.88
CA VAL A 18 7.56 -8.78 2.70
C VAL A 18 7.08 -7.34 2.88
N THR A 19 6.60 -6.71 1.81
CA THR A 19 6.10 -5.33 1.85
C THR A 19 4.87 -5.20 2.75
N ILE A 20 3.92 -6.14 2.66
CA ILE A 20 2.72 -6.17 3.50
C ILE A 20 3.10 -6.37 4.98
N LEU A 21 4.03 -7.29 5.27
CA LEU A 21 4.50 -7.53 6.64
C LEU A 21 5.14 -6.27 7.23
N ILE A 22 6.07 -5.63 6.52
CA ILE A 22 6.72 -4.40 6.98
C ILE A 22 5.69 -3.28 7.18
N ALA A 23 4.80 -3.07 6.21
CA ALA A 23 3.75 -2.06 6.30
C ALA A 23 2.82 -2.30 7.50
N SER A 24 2.42 -3.55 7.74
CA SER A 24 1.56 -3.93 8.88
C SER A 24 2.25 -3.70 10.22
N MET A 25 3.55 -4.02 10.34
CA MET A 25 4.33 -3.75 11.53
C MET A 25 4.44 -2.24 11.81
N LEU A 26 4.66 -1.43 10.78
CA LEU A 26 4.74 0.02 10.92
C LEU A 26 3.40 0.62 11.34
N ILE A 27 2.29 0.18 10.73
CA ILE A 27 0.95 0.58 11.15
C ILE A 27 0.71 0.19 12.61
N TYR A 28 1.09 -1.02 13.01
CA TYR A 28 0.95 -1.48 14.39
C TYR A 28 1.73 -0.59 15.35
N VAL A 29 3.00 -0.27 15.05
CA VAL A 29 3.82 0.63 15.89
C VAL A 29 3.18 2.01 16.01
N ILE A 30 2.70 2.60 14.90
CA ILE A 30 2.07 3.92 14.89
C ILE A 30 0.77 3.94 15.70
N CYS A 31 -0.07 2.92 15.53
CA CYS A 31 -1.38 2.82 16.17
C CYS A 31 -1.30 2.34 17.64
N ASN A 32 -0.19 1.73 18.04
CA ASN A 32 -0.03 1.22 19.39
C ASN A 32 0.10 2.38 20.39
N ARG A 33 -0.79 2.36 21.39
CA ARG A 33 -0.87 3.39 22.45
C ARG A 33 0.44 3.59 23.20
N ARG A 34 1.30 2.57 23.26
CA ARG A 34 2.60 2.63 23.97
C ARG A 34 3.55 3.67 23.37
N PHE A 35 3.58 3.82 22.05
CA PHE A 35 4.54 4.68 21.38
C PHE A 35 4.06 6.14 21.25
N LYS A 36 2.77 6.42 21.49
CA LYS A 36 2.14 7.75 21.36
C LYS A 36 2.37 8.47 20.03
N MET A 37 2.87 7.76 19.00
CA MET A 37 3.18 8.33 17.67
C MET A 37 1.92 8.80 16.93
N ARG A 38 0.76 8.19 17.20
CA ARG A 38 -0.53 8.55 16.59
C ARG A 38 -0.94 10.01 16.83
N ASN A 39 -0.40 10.67 17.85
CA ASN A 39 -0.73 12.06 18.16
C ASN A 39 -0.09 13.05 17.18
N ASN A 40 0.93 12.63 16.43
CA ASN A 40 1.54 13.46 15.40
C ASN A 40 0.88 13.20 14.05
N SER A 41 0.36 14.26 13.44
CA SER A 41 -0.29 14.25 12.12
C SER A 41 0.59 13.62 11.03
N PHE A 42 1.91 13.73 11.16
CA PHE A 42 2.88 13.07 10.27
C PHE A 42 2.69 11.56 10.25
N PHE A 43 2.77 10.90 11.41
CA PHE A 43 2.69 9.45 11.49
C PHE A 43 1.30 8.94 11.09
N LEU A 44 0.25 9.73 11.31
CA LEU A 44 -1.11 9.37 10.90
C LEU A 44 -1.25 9.34 9.37
N VAL A 45 -0.71 10.36 8.66
CA VAL A 45 -0.68 10.38 7.19
C VAL A 45 0.14 9.20 6.65
N TYR A 46 1.26 8.86 7.28
CA TYR A 46 2.06 7.69 6.91
C TYR A 46 1.31 6.36 7.11
N ALA A 47 0.62 6.19 8.23
CA ALA A 47 -0.17 4.99 8.49
C ALA A 47 -1.25 4.78 7.42
N ILE A 48 -1.93 5.86 7.01
CA ILE A 48 -2.91 5.84 5.92
C ILE A 48 -2.24 5.45 4.59
N GLY A 49 -1.08 6.03 4.29
CA GLY A 49 -0.29 5.67 3.10
C GLY A 49 0.08 4.18 3.07
N TYR A 50 0.48 3.60 4.20
CA TYR A 50 0.77 2.17 4.30
C TYR A 50 -0.45 1.29 4.05
N VAL A 51 -1.65 1.71 4.48
CA VAL A 51 -2.89 0.99 4.17
C VAL A 51 -3.15 0.96 2.66
N PHE A 52 -2.99 2.08 1.96
CA PHE A 52 -3.13 2.12 0.50
C PHE A 52 -2.14 1.21 -0.21
N ASN A 53 -0.89 1.19 0.25
CA ASN A 53 0.14 0.29 -0.31
C ASN A 53 -0.24 -1.19 -0.13
N ILE A 54 -0.75 -1.58 1.05
CA ILE A 54 -1.23 -2.95 1.28
C ILE A 54 -2.38 -3.29 0.32
N VAL A 55 -3.37 -2.39 0.18
CA VAL A 55 -4.51 -2.59 -0.74
C VAL A 55 -4.03 -2.77 -2.18
N SER A 56 -3.07 -1.94 -2.62
CA SER A 56 -2.45 -2.02 -3.94
C SER A 56 -1.77 -3.37 -4.18
N MET A 57 -0.96 -3.83 -3.22
CA MET A 57 -0.24 -5.09 -3.29
C MET A 57 -1.17 -6.31 -3.31
N VAL A 58 -2.24 -6.29 -2.52
CA VAL A 58 -3.26 -7.35 -2.53
C VAL A 58 -3.98 -7.38 -3.88
N ALA A 59 -4.42 -6.21 -4.38
CA ALA A 59 -5.10 -6.12 -5.67
C ALA A 59 -4.22 -6.60 -6.84
N LEU A 60 -2.93 -6.28 -6.84
CA LEU A 60 -1.98 -6.76 -7.86
C LEU A 60 -1.76 -8.27 -7.80
N ASN A 61 -1.60 -8.85 -6.60
CA ASN A 61 -1.37 -10.29 -6.48
C ASN A 61 -2.60 -11.11 -6.83
N VAL A 62 -3.78 -10.70 -6.35
CA VAL A 62 -5.04 -11.40 -6.65
C VAL A 62 -5.42 -11.23 -8.11
N GLY A 63 -5.27 -10.02 -8.66
CA GLY A 63 -5.68 -9.72 -10.03
C GLY A 63 -4.71 -10.17 -11.13
N LYS A 64 -3.45 -10.48 -10.80
CA LYS A 64 -2.42 -10.84 -11.80
C LYS A 64 -1.59 -12.05 -11.41
N THR A 65 -0.88 -11.99 -10.29
CA THR A 65 0.14 -13.01 -9.94
C THR A 65 -0.47 -14.39 -9.69
N LEU A 66 -1.58 -14.47 -8.95
CA LEU A 66 -2.24 -15.74 -8.62
C LEU A 66 -2.98 -16.36 -9.81
N VAL A 67 -3.47 -15.52 -10.71
CA VAL A 67 -4.13 -15.95 -11.95
C VAL A 67 -3.09 -16.51 -12.92
N ALA A 68 -1.94 -15.84 -13.08
CA ALA A 68 -0.83 -16.32 -13.90
C ALA A 68 -0.18 -17.63 -13.40
N TRP A 69 -0.45 -18.02 -12.15
CA TRP A 69 -0.02 -19.30 -11.57
C TRP A 69 -1.11 -20.37 -11.59
N ASP A 70 -2.25 -20.11 -12.24
CA ASP A 70 -3.42 -21.00 -12.26
C ASP A 70 -3.94 -21.36 -10.86
N TRP A 71 -3.59 -20.58 -9.83
CA TRP A 71 -4.12 -20.73 -8.46
C TRP A 71 -5.54 -20.19 -8.34
N LEU A 72 -5.90 -19.24 -9.20
CA LEU A 72 -7.25 -18.73 -9.39
C LEU A 72 -7.69 -19.02 -10.83
N PRO A 73 -8.94 -19.46 -11.06
CA PRO A 73 -9.42 -19.70 -12.42
C PRO A 73 -9.48 -18.38 -13.19
N ASP A 74 -9.17 -18.41 -14.49
CA ASP A 74 -9.22 -17.23 -15.36
C ASP A 74 -10.57 -16.51 -15.38
N SER A 75 -11.66 -17.24 -15.08
CA SER A 75 -12.99 -16.66 -14.90
C SER A 75 -13.03 -15.58 -13.80
N PHE A 76 -12.10 -15.63 -12.84
CA PHE A 76 -11.99 -14.65 -11.76
C PHE A 76 -11.50 -13.28 -12.24
N THR A 77 -10.69 -13.22 -13.29
CA THR A 77 -10.27 -11.95 -13.93
C THR A 77 -11.13 -11.58 -15.13
N GLN A 78 -11.80 -12.56 -15.74
CA GLN A 78 -12.72 -12.33 -16.86
C GLN A 78 -14.13 -11.89 -16.42
N THR A 79 -14.51 -12.14 -15.16
CA THR A 79 -15.79 -11.65 -14.62
C THR A 79 -15.74 -10.13 -14.48
N GLU A 80 -16.68 -9.46 -15.14
CA GLU A 80 -16.74 -8.00 -15.25
C GLU A 80 -16.74 -7.32 -13.86
N THR A 81 -17.41 -7.92 -12.89
CA THR A 81 -17.49 -7.42 -11.51
C THR A 81 -16.13 -7.44 -10.80
N THR A 82 -15.42 -8.58 -10.85
CA THR A 82 -14.16 -8.77 -10.12
C THR A 82 -13.05 -7.91 -10.72
N ALA A 83 -12.98 -7.81 -12.05
CA ALA A 83 -12.06 -6.93 -12.75
C ALA A 83 -12.30 -5.46 -12.39
N ARG A 84 -13.57 -5.01 -12.32
CA ARG A 84 -13.92 -3.64 -11.90
C ARG A 84 -13.49 -3.36 -10.47
N ILE A 85 -13.67 -4.31 -9.54
CA ILE A 85 -13.24 -4.15 -8.14
C ILE A 85 -11.71 -4.02 -8.04
N VAL A 86 -10.96 -4.88 -8.74
CA VAL A 86 -9.49 -4.83 -8.75
C VAL A 86 -9.01 -3.51 -9.36
N HIS A 87 -9.57 -3.07 -10.49
CA HIS A 87 -9.22 -1.79 -11.11
C HIS A 87 -9.56 -0.60 -10.20
N PHE A 88 -10.72 -0.62 -9.56
CA PHE A 88 -11.10 0.41 -8.60
C PHE A 88 -10.13 0.47 -7.43
N ALA A 89 -9.78 -0.69 -6.84
CA ALA A 89 -8.84 -0.77 -5.74
C ALA A 89 -7.45 -0.23 -6.11
N LEU A 90 -6.95 -0.55 -7.30
CA LEU A 90 -5.67 -0.05 -7.83
C LEU A 90 -5.71 1.45 -8.11
N PHE A 91 -6.80 1.95 -8.68
CA PHE A 91 -6.96 3.39 -8.92
C PHE A 91 -7.02 4.15 -7.60
N PHE A 92 -7.83 3.67 -6.66
CA PHE A 92 -8.00 4.25 -5.34
C PHE A 92 -6.70 4.24 -4.53
N SER A 93 -5.94 3.14 -4.55
CA SER A 93 -4.64 3.05 -3.87
C SER A 93 -3.63 4.03 -4.46
N ARG A 94 -3.56 4.17 -5.79
CA ARG A 94 -2.68 5.15 -6.46
C ARG A 94 -3.03 6.59 -6.12
N SER A 95 -4.31 6.94 -6.14
CA SER A 95 -4.74 8.26 -5.68
C SER A 95 -4.36 8.47 -4.21
N GLY A 96 -4.61 7.50 -3.33
CA GLY A 96 -4.25 7.57 -1.92
C GLY A 96 -2.75 7.76 -1.68
N GLU A 97 -1.90 7.01 -2.38
CA GLU A 97 -0.44 7.14 -2.36
C GLU A 97 0.00 8.57 -2.75
N LEU A 98 -0.55 9.12 -3.84
CA LEU A 98 -0.23 10.46 -4.30
C LEU A 98 -0.60 11.52 -3.26
N HIS A 99 -1.82 11.48 -2.73
CA HIS A 99 -2.27 12.43 -1.70
C HIS A 99 -1.45 12.31 -0.42
N SER A 100 -1.18 11.09 0.06
CA SER A 100 -0.35 10.88 1.26
C SER A 100 1.08 11.40 1.09
N THR A 101 1.65 11.29 -0.12
CA THR A 101 2.97 11.83 -0.44
C THR A 101 2.96 13.36 -0.45
N VAL A 102 1.95 13.97 -1.06
CA VAL A 102 1.78 15.43 -1.08
C VAL A 102 1.61 15.97 0.34
N PHE A 103 0.73 15.36 1.15
CA PHE A 103 0.54 15.77 2.55
C PHE A 103 1.80 15.60 3.39
N THR A 104 2.57 14.54 3.16
CA THR A 104 3.86 14.35 3.82
C THR A 104 4.85 15.47 3.46
N ALA A 105 4.94 15.83 2.18
CA ALA A 105 5.81 16.90 1.72
C ALA A 105 5.39 18.26 2.30
N LEU A 106 4.08 18.56 2.29
CA LEU A 106 3.52 19.77 2.90
C LEU A 106 3.79 19.84 4.39
N ASN A 107 3.64 18.72 5.11
CA ASN A 107 3.87 18.65 6.55
C ASN A 107 5.35 18.91 6.92
N ARG A 108 6.28 18.39 6.11
CA ARG A 108 7.72 18.69 6.26
C ARG A 108 8.03 20.14 5.91
N MET A 109 7.40 20.67 4.87
CA MET A 109 7.57 22.07 4.47
C MET A 109 7.06 23.02 5.55
N SER A 110 5.92 22.74 6.19
CA SER A 110 5.40 23.54 7.29
C SER A 110 6.30 23.50 8.52
N ALA A 111 6.89 22.34 8.84
CA ALA A 111 7.84 22.22 9.93
C ALA A 111 9.09 23.11 9.73
N ILE A 112 9.54 23.27 8.48
CA ILE A 112 10.70 24.10 8.14
C ILE A 112 10.32 25.60 8.05
N MET A 113 9.20 25.91 7.40
CA MET A 113 8.81 27.29 7.09
C MET A 113 8.13 28.00 8.28
N LEU A 114 7.47 27.24 9.16
CA LEU A 114 6.68 27.76 10.28
C LEU A 114 6.97 27.02 11.59
N PRO A 115 8.23 26.97 12.06
CA PRO A 115 8.63 26.16 13.22
C PRO A 115 7.84 26.53 14.49
N ASN A 116 7.64 27.84 14.75
CA ASN A 116 6.93 28.31 15.95
C ASN A 116 5.44 27.94 15.99
N ARG A 117 4.81 27.65 14.84
CA ARG A 117 3.40 27.20 14.78
C ARG A 117 3.26 25.68 14.68
N TYR A 118 4.38 24.98 14.51
CA TYR A 118 4.40 23.54 14.33
C TYR A 118 4.57 22.79 15.66
N ASP A 119 5.21 23.43 16.65
CA ASP A 119 5.45 22.87 17.98
C ASP A 119 4.32 23.17 19.01
N GLU A 120 3.35 24.03 18.65
CA GLU A 120 2.13 24.32 19.44
C GLU A 120 1.05 23.24 19.26
#